data_AF-A0A1Y2BUW9-F1
#
_entry.id   AF-A0A1Y2BUW9-F1
#
_cell.length_a   1.000
_cell.length_b   1.000
_cell.length_c   1.000
_cell.angle_alpha   90.00
_cell.angle_beta   90.00
_cell.angle_gamma   90.00
#
_symmetry.space_group_name_H-M   'P 1'
#
loop_
_entity.id
_entity.type
_entity.pdbx_description
1 polymer ?
#
loop_
_entity_poly.entity_id
_entity_poly.type
_entity_poly.pdbx_seq_one_letter_code
_entity_poly.pdbx_strand_id
1 'polypeptide(L)'
;MNLGNITVPTEILEQAFSWIEPQLATAPLTFFGRKHRSVLYYRRLCKLFDSILTSTHFAQLNLGRFLPRSILRTDSTKWFRWPSSYRQVYCSKHLKITVVGQIPAQIMLFQNLVQLRLTNGSLVGIIPPELGRIRR
;
A
#
# COMPACT_ATOMS: atom_id res chain seq x y z
N MET A 1 -28.87 34.60 -3.80
CA MET A 1 -29.16 33.15 -3.68
C MET A 1 -28.00 32.52 -2.94
N ASN A 2 -28.21 32.17 -1.66
CA ASN A 2 -27.20 31.54 -0.82
C ASN A 2 -27.16 30.06 -1.20
N LEU A 3 -26.22 29.68 -2.08
CA LEU A 3 -25.92 28.27 -2.32
C LEU A 3 -25.25 27.77 -1.03
N GLY A 4 -26.07 27.31 -0.08
CA GLY A 4 -25.57 26.71 1.16
C GLY A 4 -24.52 25.67 0.82
N ASN A 5 -23.45 25.60 1.61
CA ASN A 5 -22.35 24.66 1.44
C ASN A 5 -22.87 23.21 1.31
N ILE A 6 -23.12 22.76 0.09
CA ILE A 6 -23.39 21.36 -0.20
C ILE A 6 -22.02 20.68 -0.18
N THR A 7 -21.58 20.29 1.00
CA THR A 7 -20.40 19.44 1.16
C THR A 7 -20.77 18.04 0.66
N VAL A 8 -20.12 17.59 -0.41
CA VAL A 8 -20.28 16.22 -0.90
C VAL A 8 -19.82 15.24 0.19
N PRO A 9 -20.63 14.23 0.56
CA PRO A 9 -20.24 13.20 1.51
C PRO A 9 -18.95 12.49 1.09
N THR A 10 -18.12 12.12 2.07
CA THR A 10 -16.81 11.49 1.86
C THR A 10 -16.92 10.17 1.10
N GLU A 11 -18.03 9.45 1.28
CA GLU A 11 -18.31 8.17 0.65
C GLU A 11 -18.47 8.33 -0.87
N ILE A 12 -19.12 9.40 -1.31
CA ILE A 12 -19.29 9.68 -2.74
C ILE A 12 -17.95 9.98 -3.38
N LEU A 13 -17.10 10.76 -2.68
CA LEU A 13 -15.73 11.03 -3.11
C LEU A 13 -14.92 9.74 -3.18
N GLU A 14 -14.97 8.89 -2.17
CA GLU A 14 -14.30 7.59 -2.17
C GLU A 14 -14.77 6.74 -3.35
N GLN A 15 -16.07 6.65 -3.62
CA GLN A 15 -16.60 5.85 -4.73
C GLN A 15 -16.18 6.37 -6.10
N ALA A 16 -16.29 7.68 -6.31
CA ALA A 16 -15.93 8.32 -7.57
C ALA A 16 -14.43 8.16 -7.87
N PHE A 17 -13.58 8.44 -6.89
CA PHE A 17 -12.12 8.42 -7.07
C PHE A 17 -11.56 7.01 -7.09
N SER A 18 -12.22 6.02 -6.49
CA SER A 18 -11.71 4.64 -6.49
C SER A 18 -11.73 3.99 -7.87
N TRP A 19 -12.38 4.58 -8.90
CA TRP A 19 -12.28 4.21 -10.32
C TRP A 19 -11.14 4.92 -11.08
N ILE A 20 -10.25 5.64 -10.40
CA ILE A 20 -9.04 6.24 -10.99
C ILE A 20 -7.83 5.40 -10.57
N GLU A 21 -6.95 5.06 -11.53
CA GLU A 21 -5.84 4.14 -11.26
C GLU A 21 -4.81 4.76 -10.27
N PRO A 22 -4.29 3.99 -9.30
CA PRO A 22 -3.30 4.50 -8.35
C PRO A 22 -1.91 4.74 -8.95
N GLN A 23 -1.62 4.20 -10.14
CA GLN A 23 -0.40 4.47 -10.89
C GLN A 23 -0.73 4.84 -12.33
N LEU A 24 0.17 5.57 -12.97
CA LEU A 24 0.09 5.79 -14.41
C LEU A 24 0.41 4.46 -15.09
N ALA A 25 -0.57 3.83 -15.73
CA ALA A 25 -0.29 2.78 -16.70
C ALA A 25 0.65 3.37 -17.76
N THR A 26 1.89 2.86 -17.82
CA THR A 26 2.82 3.16 -18.92
C THR A 26 2.47 2.33 -20.16
N ALA A 27 1.21 1.90 -20.31
CA ALA A 27 0.78 1.12 -21.45
C ALA A 27 0.84 1.99 -22.71
N PRO A 28 1.35 1.48 -23.85
CA PRO A 28 1.50 2.28 -25.07
C PRO A 28 0.16 2.69 -25.70
N LEU A 29 -0.97 2.19 -25.22
CA LEU A 29 -2.27 2.34 -25.86
C LEU A 29 -3.39 2.49 -24.82
N THR A 30 -3.55 3.70 -24.28
CA THR A 30 -4.88 4.11 -23.82
C THR A 30 -5.72 4.31 -25.07
N PHE A 31 -6.82 3.56 -25.23
CA PHE A 31 -7.74 3.56 -26.38
C PHE A 31 -8.27 4.94 -26.80
N PHE A 32 -8.11 5.98 -25.97
CA PHE A 32 -8.49 7.37 -26.25
C PHE A 32 -7.34 8.40 -26.19
N GLY A 33 -6.08 7.97 -26.12
CA GLY A 33 -4.91 8.88 -26.14
C GLY A 33 -4.80 9.88 -24.97
N ARG A 34 -5.63 9.76 -23.92
CA ARG A 34 -5.58 10.65 -22.76
C ARG A 34 -4.60 10.11 -21.72
N LYS A 35 -3.57 10.89 -21.37
CA LYS A 35 -2.78 10.69 -20.14
C LYS A 35 -3.71 10.85 -18.94
N HIS A 36 -4.25 9.75 -18.42
CA HIS A 36 -5.00 9.76 -17.17
C HIS A 36 -4.06 10.12 -16.01
N ARG A 37 -4.49 10.94 -15.05
CA ARG A 37 -3.72 11.23 -13.83
C ARG A 37 -3.96 10.13 -12.81
N SER A 38 -2.91 9.72 -12.10
CA SER A 38 -3.03 8.79 -10.95
C SER A 38 -3.98 9.37 -9.91
N VAL A 39 -4.77 8.53 -9.24
CA VAL A 39 -5.64 8.97 -8.14
C VAL A 39 -4.85 9.68 -7.04
N LEU A 40 -3.60 9.27 -6.82
CA LEU A 40 -2.71 9.85 -5.82
C LEU A 40 -2.25 11.28 -6.20
N TYR A 41 -2.45 11.71 -7.46
CA TYR A 41 -2.22 13.10 -7.85
C TYR A 41 -3.18 14.06 -7.13
N TYR A 42 -4.43 13.64 -6.89
CA TYR A 42 -5.47 14.46 -6.32
C TYR A 42 -5.31 14.71 -4.81
N ARG A 43 -4.41 13.98 -4.15
CA ARG A 43 -3.98 14.26 -2.77
C ARG A 43 -3.49 15.70 -2.57
N ARG A 44 -2.98 16.33 -3.63
CA ARG A 44 -2.44 17.69 -3.59
C ARG A 44 -3.51 18.79 -3.65
N LEU A 45 -4.79 18.43 -3.79
CA LEU A 45 -5.88 19.41 -3.85
C LEU A 45 -6.15 20.05 -2.48
N CYS A 46 -6.30 19.24 -1.43
CA CYS A 46 -6.44 19.71 -0.05
C CYS A 46 -6.22 18.57 0.97
N LYS A 47 -6.16 18.91 2.26
CA LYS A 47 -5.93 17.95 3.36
C LYS A 47 -7.01 16.86 3.43
N LEU A 48 -8.26 17.19 3.11
CA LEU A 48 -9.36 16.21 3.07
C LEU A 48 -9.08 15.14 2.00
N PHE A 49 -8.71 15.56 0.79
CA PHE A 49 -8.36 14.64 -0.30
C PHE A 49 -7.13 13.79 0.04
N ASP A 50 -6.10 14.37 0.66
CA ASP A 50 -4.95 13.58 1.12
C ASP A 50 -5.37 12.52 2.14
N SER A 51 -6.18 12.89 3.14
CA SER A 51 -6.67 11.98 4.18
C SER A 51 -7.53 10.84 3.61
N ILE A 52 -8.47 11.15 2.71
CA ILE A 52 -9.36 10.15 2.11
C ILE A 52 -8.56 9.21 1.19
N LEU A 53 -7.79 9.78 0.26
CA LEU A 53 -7.11 9.00 -0.79
C LEU A 53 -5.89 8.24 -0.27
N THR A 54 -5.49 8.43 0.98
CA THR A 54 -4.45 7.65 1.65
C THR A 54 -5.00 6.78 2.77
N SER A 55 -6.32 6.73 2.98
CA SER A 55 -6.90 5.87 4.00
C SER A 55 -6.74 4.38 3.64
N THR A 56 -6.65 3.52 4.65
CA THR A 56 -6.59 2.06 4.44
C THR A 56 -7.86 1.55 3.75
N HIS A 57 -9.02 2.13 4.09
CA HIS A 57 -10.30 1.79 3.48
C HIS A 57 -10.31 2.11 1.97
N PHE A 58 -9.93 3.33 1.60
CA PHE A 58 -9.85 3.73 0.21
C PHE A 58 -8.82 2.92 -0.57
N ALA A 59 -7.66 2.63 0.04
CA ALA A 59 -6.65 1.77 -0.56
C ALA A 59 -7.19 0.38 -0.87
N GLN A 60 -7.98 -0.23 0.03
CA GLN A 60 -8.64 -1.52 -0.22
C GLN A 60 -9.63 -1.45 -1.38
N LEU A 61 -10.48 -0.42 -1.41
CA LEU A 61 -11.46 -0.22 -2.48
C LEU A 61 -10.79 -0.01 -3.84
N ASN A 62 -9.85 0.94 -3.92
CA ASN A 62 -9.18 1.30 -5.15
C ASN A 62 -8.31 0.15 -5.67
N LEU A 63 -7.49 -0.49 -4.82
CA LEU A 63 -6.69 -1.64 -5.23
C LEU A 63 -7.55 -2.84 -5.64
N GLY A 64 -8.70 -3.04 -4.99
CA GLY A 64 -9.66 -4.07 -5.39
C GLY A 64 -10.21 -3.92 -6.81
N ARG A 65 -10.25 -2.70 -7.35
CA ARG A 65 -10.73 -2.44 -8.72
C ARG A 65 -9.66 -2.61 -9.79
N PHE A 66 -8.40 -2.34 -9.45
CA PHE A 66 -7.30 -2.31 -10.43
C PHE A 66 -6.39 -3.55 -10.40
N LEU A 67 -6.34 -4.29 -9.29
CA LEU A 67 -5.51 -5.48 -9.16
C LEU A 67 -6.32 -6.75 -9.35
N PRO A 68 -6.32 -7.28 -10.60
CA PRO A 68 -5.28 -8.21 -11.01
C PRO A 68 -4.62 -7.93 -12.37
N ARG A 69 -4.91 -6.79 -13.03
CA ARG A 69 -4.57 -6.57 -14.46
C ARG A 69 -3.38 -5.64 -14.75
N SER A 70 -3.01 -4.69 -13.87
CA SER A 70 -2.05 -3.63 -14.27
C SER A 70 -0.63 -3.73 -13.71
N ILE A 71 -0.43 -4.21 -12.47
CA ILE A 71 0.91 -4.18 -11.82
C ILE A 71 1.80 -5.36 -12.20
N LEU A 72 1.23 -6.50 -12.64
CA LEU A 72 2.04 -7.61 -13.16
C LEU A 72 2.66 -7.30 -14.54
N ARG A 73 2.19 -6.25 -15.23
CA ARG A 73 2.65 -5.88 -16.57
C ARG A 73 3.62 -4.70 -16.59
N THR A 74 3.87 -4.07 -15.44
CA THR A 74 4.77 -2.92 -15.32
C THR A 74 5.75 -3.14 -14.18
N ASP A 75 6.93 -2.56 -14.35
CA ASP A 75 8.04 -2.52 -13.40
C ASP A 75 7.60 -2.68 -11.93
N SER A 76 7.87 -3.86 -11.35
CA SER A 76 7.30 -4.39 -10.10
C SER A 76 7.70 -3.61 -8.84
N THR A 77 8.38 -2.48 -9.01
CA THR A 77 8.94 -1.63 -7.96
C THR A 77 8.17 -0.31 -7.77
N LYS A 78 7.26 0.06 -8.69
CA LYS A 78 6.55 1.35 -8.62
C LYS A 78 5.64 1.49 -7.39
N TRP A 79 5.15 0.37 -6.84
CA TRP A 79 4.31 0.36 -5.65
C TRP A 79 5.05 0.74 -4.36
N PHE A 80 6.40 0.70 -4.33
CA PHE A 80 7.17 1.19 -3.19
C PHE A 80 6.98 2.69 -2.93
N ARG A 81 6.59 3.46 -3.95
CA ARG A 81 6.32 4.91 -3.86
C ARG A 81 4.92 5.23 -3.36
N TRP A 82 4.07 4.23 -3.14
CA TRP A 82 2.73 4.44 -2.62
C TRP A 82 2.71 4.83 -1.14
N PRO A 83 1.62 5.48 -0.68
CA PRO A 83 1.33 5.63 0.74
C PRO A 83 1.41 4.30 1.49
N SER A 84 1.74 4.36 2.78
CA SER A 84 1.89 3.16 3.62
C SER A 84 0.64 2.29 3.66
N SER A 85 -0.55 2.88 3.63
CA SER A 85 -1.83 2.18 3.53
C SER A 85 -1.94 1.32 2.27
N TYR A 86 -1.63 1.90 1.11
CA TYR A 86 -1.60 1.20 -0.18
C TYR A 86 -0.57 0.07 -0.20
N ARG A 87 0.62 0.31 0.35
CA ARG A 87 1.66 -0.73 0.44
C ARG A 87 1.21 -1.89 1.31
N GLN A 88 0.64 -1.61 2.48
CA GLN A 88 0.17 -2.62 3.41
C GLN A 88 -0.94 -3.49 2.81
N VAL A 89 -1.91 -2.87 2.14
CA VAL A 89 -3.02 -3.56 1.47
C VAL A 89 -2.50 -4.37 0.27
N TYR A 90 -1.56 -3.82 -0.50
CA TYR A 90 -0.94 -4.55 -1.61
C TYR A 90 -0.19 -5.79 -1.13
N CYS A 91 0.65 -5.66 -0.10
CA CYS A 91 1.37 -6.79 0.49
C CYS A 91 0.42 -7.87 1.03
N SER A 92 -0.58 -7.46 1.82
CA SER A 92 -1.51 -8.39 2.46
C SER A 92 -2.40 -9.12 1.46
N LYS A 93 -2.86 -8.42 0.41
CA LYS A 93 -3.83 -8.96 -0.55
C LYS A 93 -3.19 -9.70 -1.72
N HIS A 94 -2.00 -9.29 -2.17
CA HIS A 94 -1.42 -9.82 -3.42
C HIS A 94 -0.08 -10.51 -3.27
N LEU A 95 0.76 -10.08 -2.32
CA LEU A 95 2.08 -10.71 -2.17
C LEU A 95 2.03 -11.97 -1.32
N LYS A 96 0.97 -12.21 -0.52
CA LYS A 96 0.90 -13.33 0.44
C LYS A 96 2.21 -13.47 1.24
N ILE A 97 2.89 -12.35 1.48
CA ILE A 97 4.16 -12.21 2.17
C ILE A 97 3.88 -11.19 3.27
N THR A 98 3.85 -11.63 4.52
CA THR A 98 3.53 -10.75 5.64
C THR A 98 4.62 -10.82 6.69
N VAL A 99 5.73 -10.06 6.51
CA VAL A 99 6.45 -9.38 7.60
C VAL A 99 7.25 -8.18 7.06
N VAL A 100 6.94 -6.97 7.52
CA VAL A 100 7.87 -5.83 7.52
C VAL A 100 7.85 -5.22 8.93
N GLY A 101 9.01 -5.24 9.59
CA GLY A 101 9.23 -4.81 10.98
C GLY A 101 10.65 -5.16 11.43
N GLN A 102 11.07 -4.71 12.61
CA GLN A 102 12.30 -5.23 13.23
C GLN A 102 12.09 -6.71 13.58
N ILE A 103 13.17 -7.49 13.71
CA ILE A 103 13.09 -8.78 14.39
C ILE A 103 12.66 -8.49 15.83
N PRO A 104 11.45 -8.88 16.28
CA PRO A 104 11.01 -8.58 17.63
C PRO A 104 11.92 -9.33 18.62
N ALA A 105 12.43 -8.63 19.63
CA ALA A 105 13.28 -9.23 20.67
C ALA A 105 12.60 -10.43 21.37
N GLN A 106 11.27 -10.46 21.37
CA GLN A 106 10.44 -11.56 21.88
C GLN A 106 10.71 -12.92 21.21
N ILE A 107 11.34 -12.98 20.03
CA ILE A 107 11.82 -14.24 19.43
C ILE A 107 12.78 -15.00 20.36
N MET A 108 13.41 -14.32 21.31
CA MET A 108 14.35 -14.91 22.26
C MET A 108 13.70 -15.70 23.40
N LEU A 109 12.38 -15.62 23.58
CA LEU A 109 11.66 -16.41 24.59
C LEU A 109 11.54 -17.89 24.19
N PHE A 110 11.84 -18.24 22.94
CA PHE A 110 11.80 -19.61 22.45
C PHE A 110 13.11 -20.36 22.78
N GLN A 111 13.21 -20.93 23.99
CA GLN A 111 14.43 -21.60 24.52
C GLN A 111 14.94 -22.78 23.69
N ASN A 112 14.09 -23.40 22.84
CA ASN A 112 14.41 -24.57 22.01
C ASN A 112 14.43 -24.25 20.50
N LEU A 113 14.54 -22.98 20.11
CA LEU A 113 14.53 -22.57 18.70
C LEU A 113 15.84 -23.01 17.99
N VAL A 114 15.75 -23.99 17.08
CA VAL A 114 16.92 -24.55 16.36
C VAL A 114 17.17 -23.88 15.01
N GLN A 115 16.13 -23.44 14.30
CA GLN A 115 16.24 -22.80 12.98
C GLN A 115 15.16 -21.74 12.78
N LEU A 116 15.57 -20.52 12.39
CA LEU A 116 14.67 -19.43 12.02
C LEU A 116 14.86 -19.06 10.54
N ARG A 117 13.86 -19.36 9.71
CA ARG A 117 13.92 -19.14 8.25
C ARG A 117 13.14 -17.90 7.85
N LEU A 118 13.86 -16.81 7.57
CA LEU A 118 13.30 -15.49 7.25
C LEU A 118 13.30 -15.22 5.74
N THR A 119 13.04 -16.26 4.94
CA THR A 119 13.34 -16.27 3.50
C THR A 119 12.37 -15.47 2.63
N ASN A 120 11.29 -14.95 3.21
CA ASN A 120 10.31 -14.10 2.52
C ASN A 120 9.85 -12.96 3.45
N GLY A 121 10.73 -11.99 3.69
CA GLY A 121 10.45 -10.76 4.44
C GLY A 121 11.62 -9.78 4.36
N SER A 122 11.36 -8.50 4.60
CA SER A 122 12.42 -7.49 4.75
C SER A 122 12.41 -7.02 6.20
N LEU A 123 13.33 -7.58 6.98
CA LEU A 123 13.56 -7.20 8.36
C LEU A 123 14.38 -5.93 8.36
N VAL A 124 13.91 -4.91 9.09
CA VAL A 124 14.62 -3.63 9.20
C VAL A 124 14.63 -3.26 10.66
N GLY A 125 15.80 -2.93 11.22
CA GLY A 125 15.96 -2.66 12.65
C GLY A 125 17.28 -3.21 13.19
N ILE A 126 17.54 -2.99 14.47
CA ILE A 126 18.71 -3.57 15.14
C ILE A 126 18.45 -5.08 15.25
N ILE A 127 19.43 -5.91 14.90
CA ILE A 127 19.41 -7.33 15.24
C ILE A 127 19.46 -7.40 16.78
N PRO A 128 18.42 -7.93 17.47
CA PRO A 128 18.41 -8.00 18.93
C PRO A 128 19.71 -8.67 19.43
N PRO A 129 20.55 -7.98 20.23
CA PRO A 129 21.85 -8.52 20.67
C PRO A 129 21.72 -9.85 21.40
N GLU A 130 20.54 -10.12 21.96
CA GLU A 130 20.16 -11.38 22.59
C GLU A 130 20.23 -12.57 21.62
N LEU A 131 20.07 -12.39 20.30
CA LEU A 131 20.25 -13.45 19.29
C LEU A 131 21.62 -14.13 19.35
N GLY A 132 22.65 -13.40 19.79
CA GLY A 132 24.01 -13.95 19.97
C GLY A 132 24.17 -14.83 21.20
N ARG A 133 23.18 -14.90 22.10
CA ARG A 133 23.21 -15.69 23.35
C ARG A 133 22.55 -17.07 23.23
N ILE A 134 21.99 -17.42 22.07
CA ILE A 134 21.43 -18.75 21.83
C ILE A 134 22.59 -19.76 21.83
N ARG A 135 22.62 -20.64 22.84
CA ARG A 135 23.61 -21.72 22.91
C ARG A 135 23.18 -22.85 21.97
N ARG A 136 24.15 -23.43 21.26
CA ARG A 136 23.95 -24.57 20.37
C ARG A 136 23.67 -25.85 21.14
#